data_AF-A0A927BX71-F1
#
_entry.id   AF-A0A927BX71-F1
#
_cell.length_a   1.000
_cell.length_b   1.000
_cell.length_c   1.000
_cell.angle_alpha   90.00
_cell.angle_beta   90.00
_cell.angle_gamma   90.00
#
_symmetry.space_group_name_H-M   'P 1'
#
loop_
_entity.id
_entity.type
_entity.pdbx_description
1 polymer ?
#
loop_
_entity_poly.entity_id
_entity_poly.type
_entity_poly.pdbx_seq_one_letter_code
_entity_poly.pdbx_strand_id
1 'polypeptide(L)'
;MLTGKKKRSYRWFQPGEGVLSRLFDVVNVILMLLLTVIMLYPFVYVTAASLSQPAMLASGAVSWWPKGFTTLAYQRVAEDPFIWLSYWNTIKYTLLQTLFGLLVHNSLNSRSHLRY
;
A
#
# COMPACT_ATOMS: atom_id res chain seq x y z
N MET A 1 -31.76 41.31 -26.90
CA MET A 1 -32.08 40.03 -26.23
C MET A 1 -30.84 39.53 -25.50
N LEU A 2 -30.71 39.79 -24.19
CA LEU A 2 -29.59 39.29 -23.38
C LEU A 2 -30.04 38.01 -22.69
N THR A 3 -29.36 36.89 -23.01
CA THR A 3 -29.62 35.59 -22.38
C THR A 3 -28.96 35.58 -21.00
N GLY A 4 -29.78 35.70 -19.94
CA GLY A 4 -29.33 35.57 -18.55
C GLY A 4 -29.26 34.11 -18.14
N LYS A 5 -28.14 33.43 -18.35
CA LYS A 5 -27.93 32.08 -17.78
C LYS A 5 -27.62 32.20 -16.28
N LYS A 6 -28.61 31.85 -15.45
CA LYS A 6 -28.51 31.60 -14.00
C LYS A 6 -27.35 30.64 -13.70
N LYS A 7 -26.30 31.12 -13.04
CA LYS A 7 -25.30 30.26 -12.37
C LYS A 7 -25.97 29.59 -11.17
N ARG A 8 -26.21 28.29 -11.26
CA ARG A 8 -26.64 27.46 -10.12
C ARG A 8 -25.41 27.21 -9.24
N SER A 9 -25.30 27.99 -8.18
CA SER A 9 -24.28 27.86 -7.15
C SER A 9 -24.74 26.78 -6.16
N TYR A 10 -24.12 25.60 -6.19
CA TYR A 10 -24.26 24.61 -5.13
C TYR A 10 -23.42 25.09 -3.94
N ARG A 11 -24.07 25.87 -3.06
CA ARG A 11 -23.45 26.55 -1.94
C ARG A 11 -23.67 25.73 -0.67
N TRP A 12 -22.69 24.87 -0.37
CA TRP A 12 -22.11 24.65 0.97
C TRP A 12 -23.08 24.70 2.16
N PHE A 13 -24.05 23.79 2.19
CA PHE A 13 -24.73 23.45 3.45
C PHE A 13 -24.39 22.00 3.76
N GLN A 14 -23.33 21.81 4.55
CA GLN A 14 -23.05 20.57 5.25
C GLN A 14 -23.97 20.59 6.49
N PRO A 15 -25.06 19.80 6.52
CA PRO A 15 -25.91 19.76 7.70
C PRO A 15 -25.04 19.31 8.88
N GLY A 16 -25.16 19.98 10.03
CA GLY A 16 -24.45 19.57 11.23
C GLY A 16 -24.70 18.08 11.48
N GLU A 17 -23.62 17.31 11.43
CA GLU A 17 -23.63 15.86 11.64
C GLU A 17 -24.40 15.53 12.91
N GLY A 18 -25.43 14.70 12.79
CA GLY A 18 -26.17 14.21 13.94
C GLY A 18 -25.25 13.46 14.90
N VAL A 19 -25.67 13.32 16.17
CA VAL A 19 -24.90 12.59 17.20
C VAL A 19 -24.49 11.19 16.73
N LEU A 20 -25.34 10.53 15.94
CA LEU A 20 -25.07 9.22 15.33
C LEU A 20 -23.89 9.25 14.35
N SER A 21 -23.77 10.28 13.52
CA SER A 21 -22.68 10.43 12.55
C SER A 21 -21.33 10.52 13.28
N ARG A 22 -21.26 11.36 14.32
CA ARG A 22 -20.05 11.49 15.14
C ARG A 22 -19.67 10.19 15.86
N LEU A 23 -20.65 9.45 16.36
CA LEU A 23 -20.41 8.15 16.99
C LEU A 23 -19.87 7.13 15.98
N PHE A 24 -20.44 7.08 14.78
CA PHE A 24 -19.97 6.22 13.70
C PHE A 24 -18.53 6.56 13.30
N ASP A 25 -18.20 7.84 13.18
CA ASP A 25 -16.85 8.28 12.84
C ASP A 25 -15.83 7.89 13.91
N VAL A 26 -16.16 8.06 15.20
CA VAL A 26 -15.29 7.64 16.31
C VAL A 26 -15.05 6.12 16.29
N VAL A 27 -16.11 5.32 16.11
CA VAL A 27 -15.98 3.85 16.01
C VAL A 27 -15.13 3.46 14.80
N ASN A 28 -15.35 4.11 13.66
CA ASN A 28 -14.58 3.85 12.44
C ASN A 28 -13.10 4.20 12.63
N VAL A 29 -12.79 5.33 13.28
CA VAL A 29 -11.40 5.71 13.61
C VAL A 29 -10.75 4.69 14.55
N ILE A 30 -11.46 4.23 15.58
CA ILE A 30 -10.94 3.19 16.49
C ILE A 30 -10.66 1.89 15.72
N LEU A 31 -11.57 1.49 14.83
CA LEU A 31 -11.39 0.31 14.00
C LEU A 31 -10.17 0.44 13.08
N MET A 32 -10.00 1.59 12.43
CA MET A 32 -8.83 1.87 11.57
C MET A 32 -7.52 1.88 12.37
N LEU A 33 -7.51 2.43 13.58
CA LEU A 33 -6.35 2.38 14.47
C LEU A 33 -6.00 0.94 14.85
N LEU A 34 -7.00 0.13 15.20
CA LEU A 34 -6.79 -1.28 15.56
C LEU A 34 -6.25 -2.09 14.39
N LEU A 35 -6.80 -1.90 13.18
CA LEU A 35 -6.27 -2.53 11.96
C LEU A 35 -4.82 -2.12 11.69
N THR A 36 -4.50 -0.84 11.90
CA THR A 36 -3.13 -0.33 11.74
C THR A 36 -2.17 -1.05 12.67
N VAL A 37 -2.52 -1.20 13.96
CA VAL A 37 -1.68 -1.92 14.93
C VAL A 37 -1.49 -3.38 14.54
N ILE A 38 -2.55 -4.07 14.10
CA ILE A 38 -2.48 -5.47 13.65
C ILE A 38 -1.55 -5.62 12.44
N MET A 39 -1.62 -4.69 11.47
CA MET A 39 -0.77 -4.72 10.27
C MET A 39 0.68 -4.32 10.56
N LEU A 40 0.89 -3.41 11.52
CA LEU A 40 2.22 -2.94 11.89
C LEU A 40 3.00 -3.97 12.72
N TYR A 41 2.30 -4.77 13.55
CA TYR A 41 2.91 -5.82 14.36
C TYR A 41 3.83 -6.78 13.58
N PRO A 42 3.38 -7.45 12.49
CA PRO A 42 4.24 -8.33 11.71
C PRO A 42 5.40 -7.58 11.04
N PHE A 43 5.25 -6.30 10.70
CA PHE A 43 6.33 -5.52 10.11
C PHE A 43 7.47 -5.27 11.11
N VAL A 44 7.13 -4.92 12.36
CA VAL A 44 8.11 -4.78 13.44
C VAL A 44 8.77 -6.12 13.75
N TYR A 45 8.00 -7.22 13.76
CA TYR A 45 8.55 -8.55 13.97
C TYR A 45 9.53 -8.96 12.87
N VAL A 46 9.18 -8.77 11.59
CA VAL A 46 10.04 -9.14 10.45
C VAL A 46 11.34 -8.35 10.45
N THR A 47 11.31 -7.07 10.80
CA THR A 47 12.52 -6.22 10.90
C THR A 47 13.41 -6.63 12.08
N ALA A 48 12.82 -6.98 13.23
CA ALA A 48 13.59 -7.53 14.35
C ALA A 48 14.19 -8.91 14.00
N ALA A 49 13.42 -9.76 13.31
CA ALA A 49 13.85 -11.10 12.89
C ALA A 49 14.94 -11.05 11.82
N SER A 50 14.85 -10.14 10.83
CA SER A 50 15.82 -10.03 9.75
C SER A 50 17.22 -9.58 10.22
N LEU A 51 17.28 -8.88 11.34
CA LEU A 51 18.53 -8.42 11.98
C LEU A 51 19.01 -9.36 13.10
N SER A 52 18.28 -10.43 13.40
CA SER A 52 18.61 -11.36 14.49
C SER A 52 19.35 -12.60 14.00
N GLN A 53 20.12 -13.23 14.88
CA GLN A 53 20.80 -14.49 14.57
C GLN A 53 19.79 -15.63 14.33
N PRO A 54 20.02 -16.52 13.34
CA PRO A 54 19.12 -17.63 13.04
C PRO A 54 18.85 -18.54 14.26
N ALA A 55 19.86 -18.74 15.12
CA ALA A 55 19.71 -19.51 16.36
C ALA A 55 18.78 -18.83 17.39
N MET A 56 18.79 -17.49 17.45
CA MET A 56 17.91 -16.72 18.32
C MET A 56 16.47 -16.66 17.79
N LEU A 57 16.32 -16.72 16.46
CA LEU A 57 15.02 -16.82 15.80
C LEU A 57 14.39 -18.21 16.03
N ALA A 58 15.17 -19.28 15.87
CA ALA A 58 14.70 -20.66 16.06
C ALA A 58 14.33 -20.99 17.52
N SER A 59 14.92 -20.29 18.49
CA SER A 59 14.61 -20.44 19.92
C SER A 59 13.39 -19.61 20.37
N GLY A 60 12.78 -18.82 19.47
CA GLY A 60 11.61 -17.99 19.80
C GLY A 60 11.92 -16.78 20.68
N ALA A 61 13.20 -16.41 20.84
CA ALA A 61 13.63 -15.30 21.70
C ALA A 61 13.42 -13.91 21.07
N VAL A 62 13.12 -13.85 19.78
CA VAL A 62 12.87 -12.61 19.02
C VAL A 62 11.39 -12.27 19.09
N SER A 63 11.04 -11.11 19.63
CA SER A 63 9.65 -10.66 19.75
C SER A 63 9.48 -9.22 19.26
N TRP A 64 10.10 -8.25 19.94
CA TRP A 64 9.97 -6.82 19.61
C TRP A 64 11.31 -6.14 19.32
N TRP A 65 12.42 -6.75 19.72
CA TRP A 65 13.77 -6.23 19.52
C TRP A 65 14.68 -7.33 18.97
N PRO A 66 15.62 -6.97 18.07
CA PRO A 66 16.57 -7.94 17.54
C PRO A 66 17.43 -8.53 18.66
N LYS A 67 17.62 -9.85 18.61
CA LYS A 67 18.44 -10.60 19.56
C LYS A 67 19.64 -11.20 18.83
N GLY A 68 20.84 -10.86 19.29
CA GLY A 68 22.08 -11.21 18.60
C GLY A 68 22.13 -10.54 17.23
N PHE A 69 22.43 -9.24 17.20
CA PHE A 69 22.47 -8.46 15.97
C PHE A 69 23.44 -9.09 14.95
N THR A 70 22.94 -9.41 13.76
CA THR A 70 23.74 -9.93 12.66
C THR A 70 23.19 -9.49 11.31
N THR A 71 24.09 -9.21 10.37
CA THR A 71 23.77 -8.90 8.98
C THR A 71 24.04 -10.08 8.04
N LEU A 72 24.39 -11.24 8.58
CA LEU A 72 24.75 -12.43 7.81
C LEU A 72 23.63 -12.89 6.87
N ALA A 73 22.36 -12.73 7.27
CA ALA A 73 21.22 -13.04 6.41
C ALA A 73 21.20 -12.17 5.14
N TYR A 74 21.49 -10.88 5.27
CA TYR A 74 21.58 -9.96 4.14
C TYR A 74 22.78 -10.24 3.23
N GLN A 75 23.94 -10.58 3.82
CA GLN A 75 25.12 -10.99 3.04
C GLN A 75 24.82 -12.22 2.18
N ARG A 76 24.17 -13.25 2.76
CA ARG A 76 23.76 -14.45 2.00
C ARG A 76 22.82 -14.15 0.84
N VAL A 77 21.87 -13.24 1.04
CA VAL A 77 20.94 -12.83 -0.04
C VAL A 77 21.69 -12.06 -1.14
N ALA A 78 22.67 -11.23 -0.78
CA ALA A 78 23.45 -10.45 -1.74
C ALA A 78 24.39 -11.32 -2.59
N GLU A 79 24.96 -12.37 -1.99
CA GLU A 79 25.87 -13.32 -2.65
C GLU A 79 25.15 -14.33 -3.56
N ASP A 80 23.84 -14.53 -3.40
CA ASP A 80 23.08 -15.50 -4.18
C ASP A 80 22.72 -14.94 -5.58
N PRO A 81 23.30 -15.46 -6.68
CA PRO A 81 23.00 -15.00 -8.03
C PRO A 81 21.55 -15.29 -8.46
N PHE A 82 20.88 -16.27 -7.85
CA PHE A 82 19.49 -16.59 -8.16
C PHE A 82 18.53 -15.51 -7.68
N ILE A 83 18.84 -14.84 -6.56
CA ILE A 83 18.07 -13.68 -6.06
C ILE A 83 18.06 -12.58 -7.14
N TRP A 84 19.24 -12.24 -7.66
CA TRP A 84 19.38 -11.18 -8.68
C TRP A 84 18.67 -11.51 -9.99
N LEU A 85 18.81 -12.75 -10.46
CA LEU A 85 18.12 -13.21 -11.67
C LEU A 85 16.60 -13.15 -11.51
N SER A 86 16.10 -13.64 -10.38
CA SER A 86 14.67 -13.62 -10.05
C SER A 86 14.12 -12.20 -9.92
N TYR A 87 14.87 -11.31 -9.27
CA TYR A 87 14.50 -9.90 -9.12
C TYR A 87 14.41 -9.18 -10.47
N TRP A 88 15.37 -9.45 -11.37
CA TRP A 88 15.36 -8.90 -12.72
C TRP A 88 14.18 -9.39 -13.55
N ASN A 89 13.81 -10.66 -13.38
CA ASN A 89 12.61 -11.21 -14.00
C ASN A 89 11.34 -10.48 -13.51
N THR A 90 11.17 -10.30 -12.20
CA THR A 90 10.04 -9.54 -11.64
C THR A 90 9.93 -8.15 -12.26
N ILE A 91 11.03 -7.39 -12.30
CA ILE A 91 11.04 -6.04 -12.90
C ILE A 91 10.57 -6.08 -14.36
N LYS A 92 11.09 -7.01 -15.17
CA LYS A 92 10.67 -7.15 -16.57
C LYS A 92 9.17 -7.40 -16.69
N TYR A 93 8.64 -8.37 -15.94
CA TYR A 93 7.23 -8.73 -16.03
C TYR A 93 6.32 -7.58 -15.57
N THR A 94 6.65 -6.90 -14.46
CA THR A 94 5.87 -5.75 -13.97
C THR A 94 5.88 -4.59 -14.95
N LEU A 95 7.03 -4.27 -15.54
CA LEU A 95 7.14 -3.21 -16.55
C LEU A 95 6.34 -3.56 -17.81
N LEU A 96 6.53 -4.76 -18.34
CA LEU A 96 5.81 -5.23 -19.53
C LEU A 96 4.31 -5.20 -19.30
N GLN A 97 3.83 -5.67 -18.14
CA GLN A 97 2.42 -5.67 -17.79
C GLN A 97 1.85 -4.25 -17.68
N THR A 98 2.60 -3.33 -17.05
CA THR A 98 2.16 -1.93 -16.89
C THR A 98 2.10 -1.22 -18.25
N LEU A 99 3.16 -1.33 -19.06
CA LEU A 99 3.21 -0.76 -20.41
C LEU A 99 2.09 -1.31 -21.28
N PHE A 100 1.93 -2.63 -21.31
CA PHE A 100 0.87 -3.27 -22.10
C PHE A 100 -0.52 -2.83 -21.62
N GLY A 101 -0.76 -2.80 -20.30
CA GLY A 101 -2.03 -2.34 -19.73
C GLY A 101 -2.36 -0.89 -20.10
N LEU A 102 -1.39 0.02 -20.01
CA LEU A 102 -1.56 1.42 -20.38
C LEU A 102 -1.82 1.59 -21.88
N LEU A 103 -1.05 0.90 -22.72
CA LEU A 103 -1.22 0.96 -24.18
C LEU A 103 -2.61 0.48 -24.60
N VAL A 104 -3.05 -0.66 -24.06
CA VAL A 104 -4.38 -1.21 -24.34
C VAL A 104 -5.46 -0.26 -23.85
N HIS A 105 -5.40 0.19 -22.59
CA HIS A 105 -6.38 1.12 -22.03
C HIS A 105 -6.48 2.43 -22.84
N ASN A 106 -5.34 3.03 -23.18
CA ASN A 106 -5.29 4.25 -23.97
C ASN A 106 -5.85 4.03 -25.40
N SER A 107 -5.51 2.91 -26.03
CA SER A 107 -6.01 2.56 -27.37
C SER A 107 -7.54 2.37 -27.40
N LEU A 108 -8.11 1.83 -26.32
CA LEU A 108 -9.56 1.65 -26.16
C LEU A 108 -10.25 2.99 -25.87
N ASN A 109 -9.66 3.83 -25.02
CA ASN A 109 -10.20 5.15 -24.69
C ASN A 109 -10.15 6.12 -25.89
N SER A 110 -9.12 6.05 -26.73
CA SER A 110 -9.05 6.86 -27.95
C SER A 110 -10.19 6.55 -28.93
N ARG A 111 -10.69 5.30 -28.95
CA ARG A 111 -11.79 4.87 -29.83
C ARG A 111 -13.19 5.22 -29.30
N SER A 112 -13.34 5.62 -28.03
CA SER A 112 -14.65 6.01 -27.46
C SER A 112 -15.05 7.44 -27.83
N HIS A 113 -14.08 8.33 -28.06
CA HIS A 113 -14.33 9.73 -28.44
C HIS A 113 -14.74 9.95 -29.91
N LEU A 114 -14.60 8.94 -30.78
CA LEU A 114 -15.02 9.00 -32.20
C LEU A 114 -16.43 8.43 -32.43
N ARG A 115 -17.15 8.07 -31.37
CA ARG A 115 -18.49 7.46 -31.43
C ARG A 115 -19.63 8.41 -31.00
N TYR A 116 -19.37 9.71 -30.92
CA TYR A 116 -20.38 10.76 -30.73
C TYR A 116 -20.25 11.85 -31.80
#